data_AF-A0A1B1TFY4-F1
#
_entry.id   AF-A0A1B1TFY4-F1
#
_cell.length_a   1.000
_cell.length_b   1.000
_cell.length_c   1.000
_cell.angle_alpha   90.00
_cell.angle_beta   90.00
_cell.angle_gamma   90.00
#
_symmetry.space_group_name_H-M   'P 1'
#
loop_
_entity.id
_entity.type
_entity.pdbx_description
1 polymer ?
#
loop_
_entity_poly.entity_id
_entity_poly.type
_entity_poly.pdbx_seq_one_letter_code
_entity_poly.pdbx_strand_id
1 'polypeptide(L)'
;MQERRIWFSILAIGILFQILAAVFMPLGLDAHVHSTYVSDKIADGDSTLDWGHLRIDGSNQSVAEEIPADDKWFVWHGIIDVWFTIFGISLLSLHILGLIISLSALSVVYFCTKSLWGGQNALALTAILSIYSPLVRSTGRLYQESIVILCATIILYSIVKILRKENNKFWQIICLIFLASILSIKGLPVKYALYLYLPILSLELYRPRYKPVNNITLLAITVVISGIL
;
A
#
# COMPACT_ATOMS: atom_id res chain seq x y z
N MET A 1 -23.26 -15.62 16.43
CA MET A 1 -22.02 -16.32 16.85
C MET A 1 -21.38 -17.13 15.73
N GLN A 2 -22.15 -17.88 14.94
CA GLN A 2 -21.63 -18.69 13.82
C GLN A 2 -20.95 -17.85 12.72
N GLU A 3 -21.56 -16.73 12.31
CA GLU A 3 -20.99 -15.84 11.29
C GLU A 3 -19.62 -15.24 11.70
N ARG A 4 -19.49 -14.80 12.96
CA ARG A 4 -18.21 -14.31 13.49
C ARG A 4 -17.13 -15.40 13.48
N ARG A 5 -17.49 -16.66 13.74
CA ARG A 5 -16.55 -17.79 13.68
C ARG A 5 -16.07 -18.02 12.25
N ILE A 6 -16.96 -17.93 11.26
CA ILE A 6 -16.61 -18.07 9.84
C ILE A 6 -15.58 -17.01 9.45
N TRP A 7 -15.85 -15.72 9.74
CA TRP A 7 -14.92 -14.65 9.40
C TRP A 7 -13.57 -14.78 10.09
N PHE A 8 -13.56 -15.24 11.36
CA PHE A 8 -12.31 -15.51 12.07
C PHE A 8 -11.52 -16.67 11.44
N SER A 9 -12.20 -17.75 11.04
CA SER A 9 -11.56 -18.87 10.33
C SER A 9 -10.96 -18.44 8.99
N ILE A 10 -11.69 -17.62 8.21
CA ILE A 10 -11.16 -17.05 6.95
C ILE A 10 -9.94 -16.18 7.24
N LEU A 11 -10.00 -15.31 8.25
CA LEU A 11 -8.86 -14.47 8.63
C LEU A 11 -7.65 -15.33 9.02
N ALA A 12 -7.83 -16.38 9.81
CA ALA A 12 -6.76 -17.28 10.21
C ALA A 12 -6.10 -17.98 9.01
N ILE A 13 -6.91 -18.47 8.06
CA ILE A 13 -6.41 -19.04 6.80
C ILE A 13 -5.67 -17.99 5.97
N GLY A 14 -6.20 -16.77 5.87
CA GLY A 14 -5.54 -15.68 5.16
C GLY A 14 -4.20 -15.30 5.79
N ILE A 15 -4.11 -15.19 7.12
CA ILE A 15 -2.85 -14.96 7.82
C ILE A 15 -1.85 -16.09 7.54
N LEU A 16 -2.30 -17.35 7.54
CA LEU A 16 -1.46 -18.47 7.15
C LEU A 16 -0.95 -18.31 5.71
N PHE A 17 -1.80 -17.90 4.75
CA PHE A 17 -1.35 -17.60 3.39
C PHE A 17 -0.32 -16.48 3.31
N GLN A 18 -0.46 -15.41 4.12
CA GLN A 18 0.54 -14.34 4.18
C GLN A 18 1.89 -14.87 4.67
N ILE A 19 1.90 -15.70 5.71
CA ILE A 19 3.11 -16.33 6.26
C ILE A 19 3.74 -17.28 5.23
N LEU A 20 2.94 -18.16 4.63
CA LEU A 20 3.44 -19.10 3.61
C LEU A 20 3.99 -18.36 2.38
N ALA A 21 3.34 -17.28 1.95
CA ALA A 21 3.84 -16.46 0.86
C ALA A 21 5.19 -15.83 1.20
N ALA A 22 5.33 -15.25 2.40
CA ALA A 22 6.60 -14.69 2.88
C ALA A 22 7.73 -15.74 2.96
N VAL A 23 7.41 -17.00 3.29
CA VAL A 23 8.43 -18.06 3.42
C VAL A 23 8.81 -18.69 2.08
N PHE A 24 7.85 -18.89 1.18
CA PHE A 24 8.05 -19.75 0.00
C PHE A 24 8.12 -18.99 -1.33
N MET A 25 7.63 -17.75 -1.42
CA MET A 25 7.73 -17.01 -2.68
C MET A 25 9.12 -16.37 -2.83
N PRO A 26 9.70 -16.37 -4.03
CA PRO A 26 10.88 -15.56 -4.30
C PRO A 26 10.52 -14.07 -4.28
N LEU A 27 11.49 -13.21 -3.98
CA LEU A 27 11.30 -11.77 -4.06
C LEU A 27 10.89 -11.32 -5.48
N GLY A 28 10.14 -10.22 -5.52
CA GLY A 28 9.80 -9.53 -6.76
C GLY A 28 11.03 -8.90 -7.41
N LEU A 29 10.94 -8.66 -8.72
CA LEU A 29 11.93 -7.86 -9.43
C LEU A 29 12.09 -6.48 -8.77
N ASP A 30 10.97 -5.80 -8.51
CA ASP A 30 10.95 -4.48 -7.86
C ASP A 30 11.61 -4.52 -6.48
N ALA A 31 11.36 -5.57 -5.70
CA ALA A 31 11.97 -5.76 -4.39
C ALA A 31 13.50 -5.87 -4.50
N HIS A 32 13.99 -6.66 -5.46
CA HIS A 32 15.42 -6.77 -5.73
C HIS A 32 16.02 -5.40 -6.10
N VAL A 33 15.43 -4.71 -7.08
CA VAL A 33 15.92 -3.40 -7.54
C VAL A 33 15.99 -2.40 -6.40
N HIS A 34 14.92 -2.26 -5.62
CA HIS A 34 14.90 -1.32 -4.49
C HIS A 34 15.85 -1.73 -3.36
N SER A 35 15.97 -3.03 -3.07
CA SER A 35 16.89 -3.51 -2.03
C SER A 35 18.35 -3.34 -2.40
N THR A 36 18.71 -3.56 -3.67
CA THR A 36 20.09 -3.41 -4.17
C THR A 36 20.51 -1.95 -4.16
N TYR A 37 19.65 -1.05 -4.68
CA TYR A 37 19.91 0.39 -4.62
C TYR A 37 20.19 0.88 -3.19
N VAL A 38 19.45 0.36 -2.21
CA VAL A 38 19.64 0.73 -0.80
C VAL A 38 20.87 0.05 -0.19
N SER A 39 21.12 -1.23 -0.49
CA SER A 39 22.30 -1.93 0.06
C SER A 39 23.61 -1.34 -0.44
N ASP A 40 23.67 -0.96 -1.71
CA ASP A 40 24.88 -0.41 -2.33
C ASP A 40 25.19 0.96 -1.73
N LYS A 41 24.15 1.77 -1.51
CA LYS A 41 24.26 3.03 -0.77
C LYS A 41 24.79 2.85 0.66
N ILE A 42 24.33 1.81 1.37
CA ILE A 42 24.79 1.52 2.74
C ILE A 42 26.24 1.03 2.73
N ALA A 43 26.64 0.25 1.71
CA ALA A 43 27.96 -0.33 1.62
C ALA A 43 29.05 0.71 1.26
N ASP A 44 28.83 1.43 0.15
CA ASP A 44 29.88 2.22 -0.49
C ASP A 44 29.56 3.72 -0.55
N GLY A 45 28.40 4.15 -0.02
CA GLY A 45 27.96 5.55 0.02
C GLY A 45 27.28 6.04 -1.26
N ASP A 46 27.43 5.30 -2.35
CA ASP A 46 26.85 5.59 -3.66
C ASP A 46 25.68 4.65 -3.96
N SER A 47 24.55 5.22 -4.36
CA SER A 47 23.35 4.48 -4.71
C SER A 47 23.28 4.23 -6.22
N THR A 48 24.24 3.45 -6.74
CA THR A 48 24.24 3.08 -8.16
C THR A 48 23.41 1.82 -8.38
N LEU A 49 22.69 1.77 -9.50
CA LEU A 49 22.14 0.53 -10.03
C LEU A 49 22.97 0.21 -11.26
N ASP A 50 23.99 -0.64 -11.10
CA ASP A 50 24.93 -0.99 -12.18
C ASP A 50 24.27 -1.76 -13.35
N TRP A 51 22.96 -2.00 -13.28
CA TRP A 51 22.24 -2.92 -14.15
C TRP A 51 21.53 -2.27 -15.33
N GLY A 52 21.62 -0.95 -15.52
CA GLY A 52 21.17 -0.27 -16.73
C GLY A 52 19.70 -0.49 -17.11
N HIS A 53 19.34 -0.23 -18.38
CA HIS A 53 17.96 -0.44 -18.85
C HIS A 53 17.55 -1.93 -18.82
N LEU A 54 16.35 -2.21 -18.30
CA LEU A 54 15.74 -3.54 -18.33
C LEU A 54 15.64 -4.04 -19.79
N ARG A 55 16.05 -5.29 -20.01
CA ARG A 55 16.15 -5.90 -21.34
C ARG A 55 14.80 -5.90 -22.05
N ILE A 56 14.75 -5.30 -23.24
CA ILE A 56 13.57 -5.35 -24.12
C ILE A 56 13.74 -6.39 -25.23
N ASP A 57 14.99 -6.70 -25.64
CA ASP A 57 15.27 -7.35 -26.93
C ASP A 57 16.18 -8.61 -26.87
N GLY A 58 16.27 -9.29 -25.72
CA GLY A 58 16.92 -10.62 -25.67
C GLY A 58 18.46 -10.65 -25.68
N SER A 59 19.15 -9.53 -25.43
CA SER A 59 20.61 -9.53 -25.19
C SER A 59 20.97 -10.16 -23.84
N ASN A 60 22.12 -10.86 -23.77
CA ASN A 60 22.61 -11.50 -22.53
C ASN A 60 23.15 -10.51 -21.49
N GLN A 61 23.19 -9.21 -21.80
CA GLN A 61 23.70 -8.15 -20.94
C GLN A 61 22.80 -6.92 -21.04
N SER A 62 22.57 -6.27 -19.91
CA SER A 62 22.00 -4.93 -19.88
C SER A 62 23.11 -3.92 -20.20
N VAL A 63 22.77 -2.82 -20.87
CA VAL A 63 23.71 -1.70 -21.05
C VAL A 63 23.62 -0.86 -19.80
N ALA A 64 24.66 -0.88 -18.95
CA ALA A 64 24.74 -0.07 -17.74
C ALA A 64 24.62 1.42 -18.12
N GLU A 65 23.52 2.04 -17.69
CA GLU A 65 23.27 3.47 -17.80
C GLU A 65 22.71 3.92 -16.45
N GLU A 66 23.31 4.97 -15.89
CA GLU A 66 22.89 5.52 -14.61
C GLU A 66 21.55 6.24 -14.77
N ILE A 67 20.50 5.66 -14.21
CA ILE A 67 19.20 6.33 -14.11
C ILE A 67 19.15 6.99 -12.73
N PRO A 68 19.16 8.33 -12.63
CA PRO A 68 19.09 9.00 -11.33
C PRO A 68 17.76 8.65 -10.65
N ALA A 69 17.87 8.03 -9.47
CA ALA A 69 16.75 7.60 -8.64
C ALA A 69 16.61 8.40 -7.33
N ASP A 70 17.53 9.33 -7.06
CA ASP A 70 17.66 10.02 -5.76
C ASP A 70 16.39 10.79 -5.35
N ASP A 71 15.62 11.29 -6.32
CA ASP A 71 14.36 12.03 -6.08
C ASP A 71 13.11 11.14 -6.09
N LYS A 72 13.25 9.83 -6.26
CA LYS A 72 12.14 8.88 -6.41
C LYS A 72 12.18 7.84 -5.30
N TRP A 73 11.02 7.29 -4.94
CA TRP A 73 10.92 6.20 -3.95
C TRP A 73 11.44 6.53 -2.55
N PHE A 74 11.67 7.81 -2.22
CA PHE A 74 12.26 8.26 -0.96
C PHE A 74 11.71 7.56 0.29
N VAL A 75 10.38 7.52 0.46
CA VAL A 75 9.75 6.83 1.61
C VAL A 75 10.00 5.32 1.57
N TRP A 76 9.93 4.70 0.39
CA TRP A 76 10.13 3.26 0.25
C TRP A 76 11.58 2.84 0.51
N HIS A 77 12.55 3.57 -0.06
CA HIS A 77 13.96 3.37 0.20
C HIS A 77 14.30 3.63 1.67
N GLY A 78 13.75 4.68 2.28
CA GLY A 78 13.95 4.96 3.70
C GLY A 78 13.43 3.85 4.62
N ILE A 79 12.32 3.19 4.27
CA ILE A 79 11.83 2.02 5.01
C ILE A 79 12.82 0.87 4.93
N ILE A 80 13.32 0.56 3.72
CA ILE A 80 14.29 -0.53 3.52
C ILE A 80 15.61 -0.22 4.22
N ASP A 81 16.09 1.03 4.15
CA ASP A 81 17.34 1.49 4.76
C ASP A 81 17.30 1.34 6.28
N VAL A 82 16.27 1.89 6.92
CA VAL A 82 16.05 1.73 8.37
C VAL A 82 15.95 0.24 8.74
N TRP A 83 15.25 -0.54 7.93
CA TRP A 83 15.09 -1.98 8.17
C TRP A 83 16.42 -2.73 8.10
N PHE A 84 17.23 -2.49 7.07
CA PHE A 84 18.56 -3.09 6.90
C PHE A 84 19.54 -2.65 7.98
N THR A 85 19.48 -1.39 8.40
CA THR A 85 20.31 -0.88 9.49
C THR A 85 20.03 -1.63 10.80
N ILE A 86 18.77 -2.00 11.07
CA ILE A 86 18.38 -2.66 12.33
C ILE A 86 18.54 -4.19 12.25
N PHE A 87 18.14 -4.82 11.15
CA PHE A 87 18.01 -6.27 11.02
C PHE A 87 19.03 -6.93 10.09
N GLY A 88 19.89 -6.13 9.45
CA GLY A 88 20.89 -6.58 8.49
C GLY A 88 20.34 -6.82 7.08
N ILE A 89 21.24 -6.76 6.11
CA ILE A 89 20.97 -7.01 4.69
C ILE A 89 20.93 -8.52 4.46
N SER A 90 19.72 -9.07 4.26
CA SER A 90 19.55 -10.48 3.89
C SER A 90 18.19 -10.74 3.24
N LEU A 91 18.09 -11.85 2.50
CA LEU A 91 16.83 -12.31 1.91
C LEU A 91 15.75 -12.56 2.98
N LEU A 92 16.13 -13.21 4.08
CA LEU A 92 15.23 -13.47 5.21
C LEU A 92 14.70 -12.16 5.81
N SER A 93 15.57 -11.16 5.98
CA SER A 93 15.20 -9.83 6.49
C SER A 93 14.12 -9.17 5.64
N LEU A 94 14.24 -9.23 4.31
CA LEU A 94 13.24 -8.69 3.38
C LEU A 94 11.90 -9.45 3.41
N HIS A 95 11.92 -10.77 3.57
CA HIS A 95 10.68 -11.55 3.73
C HIS A 95 9.96 -11.20 5.04
N ILE A 96 10.71 -11.02 6.13
CA ILE A 96 10.15 -10.56 7.42
C ILE A 96 9.56 -9.15 7.28
N LEU A 97 10.26 -8.24 6.59
CA LEU A 97 9.74 -6.90 6.29
C LEU A 97 8.40 -6.98 5.54
N GLY A 98 8.33 -7.79 4.47
CA GLY A 98 7.12 -7.98 3.67
C GLY A 98 5.94 -8.49 4.50
N LEU A 99 6.19 -9.48 5.36
CA LEU A 99 5.20 -10.01 6.29
C LEU A 99 4.71 -8.95 7.27
N ILE A 100 5.62 -8.20 7.89
CA ILE A 100 5.27 -7.15 8.85
C ILE A 100 4.43 -6.06 8.19
N ILE A 101 4.84 -5.56 7.03
CA ILE A 101 4.07 -4.54 6.29
C ILE A 101 2.67 -5.06 5.97
N SER A 102 2.52 -6.31 5.53
CA SER A 102 1.21 -6.89 5.25
C SER A 102 0.34 -7.04 6.48
N LEU A 103 0.90 -7.51 7.60
CA LEU A 103 0.15 -7.67 8.85
C LEU A 103 -0.23 -6.30 9.45
N SER A 104 0.65 -5.31 9.31
CA SER A 104 0.36 -3.91 9.66
C SER A 104 -0.77 -3.34 8.81
N ALA A 105 -0.77 -3.60 7.50
CA ALA A 105 -1.85 -3.16 6.60
C ALA A 105 -3.22 -3.76 7.01
N LEU A 106 -3.26 -5.08 7.26
CA LEU A 106 -4.49 -5.74 7.75
C LEU A 106 -4.93 -5.20 9.11
N SER A 107 -3.98 -4.90 10.00
CA SER A 107 -4.28 -4.32 11.32
C SER A 107 -4.88 -2.92 11.19
N VAL A 108 -4.31 -2.06 10.34
CA VAL A 108 -4.83 -0.71 10.07
C VAL A 108 -6.23 -0.77 9.48
N VAL A 109 -6.47 -1.65 8.50
CA VAL A 109 -7.81 -1.94 7.97
C VAL A 109 -8.77 -2.31 9.08
N TYR A 110 -8.40 -3.26 9.94
CA TYR A 110 -9.26 -3.69 11.04
C TYR A 110 -9.61 -2.54 11.99
N PHE A 111 -8.61 -1.79 12.48
CA PHE A 111 -8.85 -0.74 13.47
C PHE A 111 -9.62 0.45 12.92
N CYS A 112 -9.28 0.93 11.71
CA CYS A 112 -10.01 2.02 11.05
C CYS A 112 -11.45 1.62 10.76
N THR A 113 -11.66 0.41 10.23
CA THR A 113 -13.01 -0.09 9.91
C THR A 113 -13.83 -0.30 11.18
N LYS A 114 -13.22 -0.82 12.25
CA LYS A 114 -13.88 -1.05 13.53
C LYS A 114 -14.37 0.26 14.14
N SER A 115 -13.56 1.32 14.06
CA SER A 115 -13.91 2.65 14.57
C SER A 115 -15.10 3.28 13.81
N LEU A 116 -15.20 3.04 12.49
CA LEU A 116 -16.23 3.67 11.67
C LEU A 116 -17.53 2.86 11.55
N TRP A 117 -17.44 1.53 11.51
CA TRP A 117 -18.54 0.65 11.11
C TRP A 117 -18.69 -0.59 12.00
N GLY A 118 -17.96 -0.67 13.13
CA GLY A 118 -18.09 -1.73 14.12
C GLY A 118 -17.26 -2.99 13.85
N GLY A 119 -17.14 -3.84 14.89
CA GLY A 119 -16.19 -4.96 14.90
C GLY A 119 -16.50 -6.10 13.93
N GLN A 120 -17.78 -6.33 13.59
CA GLN A 120 -18.17 -7.39 12.66
C GLN A 120 -17.77 -7.05 11.22
N ASN A 121 -18.06 -5.82 10.77
CA ASN A 121 -17.66 -5.33 9.45
C ASN A 121 -16.13 -5.26 9.33
N ALA A 122 -15.44 -4.84 10.39
CA ALA A 122 -13.98 -4.84 10.45
C ALA A 122 -13.40 -6.24 10.27
N LEU A 123 -13.94 -7.24 10.98
CA LEU A 123 -13.48 -8.62 10.86
C LEU A 123 -13.73 -9.16 9.45
N ALA A 124 -14.93 -8.95 8.89
CA ALA A 124 -15.28 -9.42 7.56
C ALA A 124 -14.37 -8.81 6.48
N LEU A 125 -14.20 -7.47 6.47
CA LEU A 125 -13.35 -6.80 5.47
C LEU A 125 -11.88 -7.24 5.59
N THR A 126 -11.36 -7.35 6.81
CA THR A 126 -9.97 -7.78 7.04
C THR A 126 -9.77 -9.24 6.61
N ALA A 127 -10.75 -10.11 6.84
CA ALA A 127 -10.71 -11.51 6.42
C ALA A 127 -10.74 -11.65 4.88
N ILE A 128 -11.55 -10.84 4.19
CA ILE A 128 -11.58 -10.84 2.72
C ILE A 128 -10.24 -10.36 2.16
N LEU A 129 -9.68 -9.28 2.71
CA LEU A 129 -8.39 -8.76 2.25
C LEU A 129 -7.23 -9.70 2.55
N SER A 130 -7.26 -10.45 3.66
CA SER A 130 -6.16 -11.36 4.01
C SER A 130 -6.01 -12.54 3.05
N ILE A 131 -7.10 -12.95 2.37
CA ILE A 131 -7.08 -14.00 1.34
C ILE A 131 -7.00 -13.45 -0.09
N TYR A 132 -7.05 -12.14 -0.27
CA TYR A 132 -7.01 -11.53 -1.60
C TYR A 132 -5.65 -11.79 -2.26
N SER A 133 -5.68 -12.53 -3.38
CA SER A 133 -4.48 -13.08 -4.01
C SER A 133 -3.39 -12.03 -4.32
N PRO A 134 -3.71 -10.84 -4.87
CA PRO A 134 -2.70 -9.80 -5.08
C PRO A 134 -2.01 -9.33 -3.81
N LEU A 135 -2.72 -9.28 -2.67
CA LEU A 135 -2.11 -8.91 -1.39
C LEU A 135 -1.20 -10.01 -0.85
N VAL A 136 -1.65 -11.27 -0.91
CA VAL A 136 -0.80 -12.42 -0.55
C VAL A 136 0.48 -12.44 -1.39
N ARG A 137 0.38 -12.18 -2.69
CA ARG A 137 1.52 -12.08 -3.59
C ARG A 137 2.42 -10.89 -3.25
N SER A 138 1.85 -9.74 -2.93
CA SER A 138 2.60 -8.55 -2.49
C SER A 138 3.46 -8.84 -1.27
N THR A 139 2.95 -9.62 -0.32
CA THR A 139 3.67 -10.02 0.90
C THR A 139 4.87 -10.89 0.60
N GLY A 140 4.67 -11.97 -0.18
CA GLY A 140 5.75 -12.89 -0.51
C GLY A 140 6.85 -12.25 -1.36
N ARG A 141 6.46 -11.35 -2.28
CA ARG A 141 7.38 -10.74 -3.24
C ARG A 141 7.93 -9.37 -2.80
N LEU A 142 7.56 -8.89 -1.61
CA LEU A 142 7.86 -7.55 -1.11
C LEU A 142 7.52 -6.46 -2.13
N TYR A 143 6.31 -6.53 -2.68
CA TYR A 143 5.80 -5.41 -3.47
C TYR A 143 5.15 -4.33 -2.58
N GLN A 144 4.99 -3.13 -3.13
CA GLN A 144 4.53 -1.95 -2.42
C GLN A 144 3.02 -1.95 -2.13
N GLU A 145 2.23 -2.90 -2.65
CA GLU A 145 0.76 -2.85 -2.57
C GLU A 145 0.26 -2.91 -1.12
N SER A 146 0.88 -3.73 -0.27
CA SER A 146 0.50 -3.81 1.15
C SER A 146 0.65 -2.46 1.87
N ILE A 147 1.75 -1.74 1.64
CA ILE A 147 1.93 -0.40 2.24
C ILE A 147 1.01 0.64 1.60
N VAL A 148 0.73 0.55 0.30
CA VAL A 148 -0.23 1.42 -0.37
C VAL A 148 -1.64 1.24 0.20
N ILE A 149 -2.06 0.00 0.48
CA ILE A 149 -3.36 -0.26 1.12
C ILE A 149 -3.42 0.30 2.53
N LEU A 150 -2.33 0.17 3.30
CA LEU A 150 -2.23 0.81 4.62
C LEU A 150 -2.45 2.32 4.51
N CYS A 151 -1.72 2.98 3.60
CA CYS A 151 -1.83 4.42 3.41
C CYS A 151 -3.23 4.83 2.91
N ALA A 152 -3.78 4.11 1.92
CA ALA A 152 -5.09 4.37 1.36
C ALA A 152 -6.20 4.23 2.41
N THR A 153 -6.08 3.24 3.29
CA THR A 153 -7.02 3.05 4.41
C THR A 153 -7.00 4.25 5.35
N ILE A 154 -5.82 4.76 5.71
CA ILE A 154 -5.68 5.93 6.59
C ILE A 154 -6.22 7.19 5.90
N ILE A 155 -5.99 7.36 4.59
CA ILE A 155 -6.55 8.46 3.81
C ILE A 155 -8.08 8.43 3.86
N LEU A 156 -8.70 7.29 3.53
CA LEU A 156 -10.16 7.14 3.56
C LEU A 156 -10.73 7.37 4.97
N TYR A 157 -10.08 6.82 5.99
CA TYR A 157 -10.46 7.05 7.38
C TYR A 157 -10.38 8.54 7.75
N SER A 158 -9.31 9.23 7.35
CA SER A 158 -9.13 10.67 7.59
C SER A 158 -10.19 11.49 6.89
N ILE A 159 -10.52 11.17 5.63
CA ILE A 159 -11.62 11.83 4.88
C ILE A 159 -12.94 11.70 5.65
N VAL A 160 -13.27 10.50 6.14
CA VAL A 160 -14.50 10.31 6.92
C VAL A 160 -14.50 11.16 8.20
N LYS A 161 -13.36 11.25 8.91
CA LYS A 161 -13.23 12.08 10.11
C LYS A 161 -13.33 13.58 9.84
N ILE A 162 -12.74 14.05 8.75
CA ILE A 162 -12.86 15.43 8.23
C ILE A 162 -14.34 15.77 7.99
N LEU A 163 -15.05 14.90 7.24
CA LEU A 163 -16.47 15.11 6.92
C LEU A 163 -17.36 15.12 8.17
N ARG A 164 -17.02 14.32 9.19
CA ARG A 164 -17.71 14.29 10.50
C ARG A 164 -17.29 15.42 11.45
N LYS A 165 -16.35 16.28 11.07
CA LYS A 165 -15.78 17.37 11.90
C LYS A 165 -15.12 16.88 13.21
N GLU A 166 -14.69 15.63 13.27
CA GLU A 166 -14.03 15.08 14.44
C GLU A 166 -12.53 15.42 14.41
N ASN A 167 -12.08 16.45 15.14
CA ASN A 167 -10.68 16.90 15.14
C ASN A 167 -10.12 17.17 13.72
N ASN A 168 -10.88 17.94 12.94
CA ASN A 168 -10.69 18.11 11.49
C ASN A 168 -9.26 18.49 11.08
N LYS A 169 -8.64 19.48 11.72
CA LYS A 169 -7.28 19.95 11.36
C LYS A 169 -6.23 18.83 11.44
N PHE A 170 -6.32 17.98 12.46
CA PHE A 170 -5.41 16.84 12.61
C PHE A 170 -5.57 15.87 11.44
N TRP A 171 -6.80 15.50 11.09
CA TRP A 171 -7.04 14.56 10.00
C TRP A 171 -6.74 15.13 8.62
N GLN A 172 -6.85 16.44 8.41
CA GLN A 172 -6.38 17.10 7.19
C GLN A 172 -4.88 16.90 6.99
N ILE A 173 -4.09 17.14 8.05
CA ILE A 173 -2.63 16.96 8.01
C ILE A 173 -2.28 15.49 7.77
N ILE A 174 -2.91 14.57 8.51
CA ILE A 174 -2.70 13.12 8.31
C ILE A 174 -3.05 12.70 6.87
N CYS A 175 -4.18 13.17 6.34
CA CYS A 175 -4.59 12.86 4.97
C CYS A 175 -3.54 13.32 3.94
N LEU A 176 -3.05 14.56 4.07
CA LEU A 176 -2.05 15.12 3.16
C LEU A 176 -0.70 14.37 3.27
N ILE A 177 -0.25 14.04 4.49
CA ILE A 177 0.97 13.27 4.70
C ILE A 177 0.86 11.91 4.02
N PHE A 178 -0.24 11.17 4.20
CA PHE A 178 -0.38 9.85 3.60
C PHE A 178 -0.57 9.90 2.08
N LEU A 179 -1.20 10.94 1.53
CA LEU A 179 -1.23 11.17 0.07
C LEU A 179 0.18 11.38 -0.49
N ALA A 180 0.98 12.23 0.17
CA ALA A 180 2.38 12.45 -0.17
C ALA A 180 3.19 11.15 -0.06
N SER A 181 2.97 10.35 0.98
CA SER A 181 3.63 9.06 1.17
C SER A 181 3.32 8.06 0.05
N ILE A 182 2.07 7.93 -0.40
CA ILE A 182 1.73 7.03 -1.53
C ILE A 182 2.49 7.44 -2.79
N LEU A 183 2.50 8.73 -3.12
CA LEU A 183 3.21 9.23 -4.30
C LEU A 183 4.71 8.95 -4.18
N SER A 184 5.30 9.24 -3.02
CA SER A 184 6.71 8.94 -2.77
C SER A 184 6.98 7.44 -2.90
N ILE A 185 6.19 6.57 -2.26
CA ILE A 185 6.33 5.10 -2.33
C ILE A 185 6.27 4.61 -3.77
N LYS A 186 5.43 5.21 -4.63
CA LYS A 186 5.32 4.82 -6.04
C LYS A 186 6.32 5.54 -6.96
N GLY A 187 7.20 6.37 -6.44
CA GLY A 187 8.19 7.12 -7.23
C GLY A 187 7.57 8.26 -8.07
N LEU A 188 6.39 8.73 -7.68
CA LEU A 188 5.70 9.84 -8.31
C LEU A 188 6.03 11.18 -7.62
N PRO A 189 5.96 12.32 -8.33
CA PRO A 189 6.24 13.63 -7.73
C PRO A 189 5.32 13.95 -6.55
N VAL A 190 5.90 14.11 -5.36
CA VAL A 190 5.16 14.35 -4.11
C VAL A 190 4.30 15.63 -4.15
N LYS A 191 4.73 16.63 -4.94
CA LYS A 191 3.95 17.87 -5.17
C LYS A 191 2.52 17.60 -5.67
N TYR A 192 2.28 16.46 -6.33
CA TYR A 192 0.94 16.08 -6.78
C TYR A 192 -0.03 15.72 -5.65
N ALA A 193 0.46 15.53 -4.42
CA ALA A 193 -0.38 15.33 -3.25
C ALA A 193 -1.35 16.50 -3.03
N LEU A 194 -0.89 17.73 -3.32
CA LEU A 194 -1.74 18.93 -3.21
C LEU A 194 -2.91 18.87 -4.20
N TYR A 195 -2.67 18.44 -5.44
CA TYR A 195 -3.73 18.30 -6.44
C TYR A 195 -4.74 17.20 -6.05
N LEU A 196 -4.26 16.06 -5.53
CA LEU A 196 -5.12 14.99 -5.03
C LEU A 196 -5.91 15.39 -3.77
N TYR A 197 -5.40 16.35 -3.01
CA TYR A 197 -6.06 16.87 -1.82
C TYR A 197 -7.18 17.88 -2.13
N LEU A 198 -7.12 18.58 -3.26
CA LEU A 198 -8.13 19.59 -3.63
C LEU A 198 -9.59 19.08 -3.64
N PRO A 199 -9.90 17.89 -4.20
CA PRO A 199 -11.26 17.33 -4.10
C PRO A 199 -11.72 17.06 -2.66
N ILE A 200 -10.80 16.71 -1.77
CA ILE A 200 -11.14 16.45 -0.36
C ILE A 200 -11.46 17.78 0.34
N LEU A 201 -10.65 18.80 0.08
CA LEU A 201 -10.91 20.15 0.57
C LEU A 201 -12.23 20.71 0.01
N SER A 202 -12.54 20.46 -1.26
CA SER A 202 -13.79 20.91 -1.87
C SER A 202 -15.01 20.19 -1.25
N LEU A 203 -14.92 18.89 -0.96
CA LEU A 203 -15.97 18.16 -0.24
C LEU A 203 -16.27 18.77 1.13
N GLU A 204 -15.23 19.21 1.85
CA GLU A 204 -15.37 19.86 3.15
C GLU A 204 -16.03 21.24 3.04
N LEU A 205 -15.60 22.06 2.07
CA LEU A 205 -16.06 23.43 1.87
C LEU A 205 -17.49 23.49 1.31
N TYR A 206 -17.77 22.71 0.26
CA TYR A 206 -19.03 22.80 -0.48
C TYR A 206 -20.14 21.92 0.09
N ARG A 207 -19.80 20.85 0.84
CA ARG A 207 -20.75 19.88 1.42
C ARG A 207 -21.93 19.55 0.50
N PRO A 208 -21.68 19.11 -0.74
CA PRO A 208 -22.76 18.73 -1.64
C PRO A 208 -23.70 17.74 -0.93
N ARG A 209 -24.99 18.09 -0.89
CA ARG A 209 -26.02 17.17 -0.38
C ARG A 209 -26.19 16.05 -1.40
N TYR A 210 -25.38 14.99 -1.26
CA TYR A 210 -25.53 13.79 -2.06
C TYR A 210 -26.87 13.14 -1.72
N LYS A 211 -27.79 13.12 -2.69
CA LYS A 211 -28.94 12.22 -2.62
C LYS A 211 -28.46 10.82 -2.97
N PRO A 212 -28.84 9.78 -2.22
CA PRO A 212 -28.50 8.41 -2.57
C PRO A 212 -29.02 8.14 -3.99
N VAL A 213 -28.11 7.68 -4.85
CA VAL A 213 -28.43 7.25 -6.21
C VAL A 213 -29.36 6.04 -6.08
N ASN A 214 -30.45 6.00 -6.85
CA ASN A 214 -31.37 4.86 -6.75
C ASN A 214 -30.66 3.57 -7.18
N ASN A 215 -31.11 2.42 -6.69
CA ASN A 215 -30.48 1.12 -6.94
C ASN A 215 -30.38 0.75 -8.44
N ILE A 216 -31.35 1.16 -9.25
CA ILE A 216 -31.38 0.95 -10.71
C ILE A 216 -30.28 1.77 -11.39
N THR A 217 -30.15 3.04 -11.01
CA THR A 217 -29.11 3.92 -11.56
C THR A 217 -27.72 3.47 -11.11
N LEU A 218 -27.59 3.02 -9.85
CA LEU A 218 -26.35 2.44 -9.36
C LEU A 218 -25.99 1.19 -10.17
N LEU A 219 -26.93 0.24 -10.33
CA LEU A 219 -26.74 -0.98 -11.12
C LEU A 219 -26.34 -0.67 -12.57
N ALA A 220 -27.00 0.29 -13.21
CA ALA A 220 -26.68 0.72 -14.57
C ALA A 220 -25.25 1.27 -14.66
N ILE A 221 -24.83 2.10 -13.71
CA ILE A 221 -23.46 2.63 -13.64
C ILE A 221 -22.46 1.48 -13.44
N THR A 222 -22.73 0.53 -12.54
CA THR A 222 -21.82 -0.60 -12.32
C THR A 222 -21.68 -1.44 -13.58
N VAL A 223 -22.77 -1.76 -14.26
CA VAL A 223 -22.76 -2.55 -15.51
C VAL A 223 -21.97 -1.83 -16.61
N VAL A 224 -22.16 -0.52 -16.75
CA VAL A 224 -21.42 0.29 -17.74
C VAL A 224 -19.93 0.30 -17.43
N ILE A 225 -19.55 0.53 -16.17
CA ILE A 225 -18.14 0.55 -15.75
C ILE A 225 -17.51 -0.83 -15.95
N SER A 226 -18.20 -1.90 -15.58
CA SER A 226 -17.74 -3.29 -15.77
C SER A 226 -17.65 -3.72 -17.23
N GLY A 227 -18.37 -3.05 -18.15
CA GLY A 227 -18.27 -3.31 -19.58
C GLY A 227 -17.16 -2.51 -20.29
N ILE A 228 -16.61 -1.49 -19.64
CA ILE A 228 -15.52 -0.64 -20.17
C ILE A 228 -14.14 -1.08 -19.64
N LEU A 229 -14.09 -1.67 -18.44
CA LEU A 229 -12.90 -2.27 -17.83
C LEU A 229 -12.65 -3.69 -18.35
#